data_AF-A0A7C1TU06-F1
#
_entry.id   AF-A0A7C1TU06-F1
#
_cell.length_a   1.000
_cell.length_b   1.000
_cell.length_c   1.000
_cell.angle_alpha   90.00
_cell.angle_beta   90.00
_cell.angle_gamma   90.00
#
_symmetry.space_group_name_H-M   'P 1'
#
loop_
_entity.id
_entity.type
_entity.pdbx_description
1 polymer ?
#
loop_
_entity_poly.entity_id
_entity_poly.type
_entity_poly.pdbx_seq_one_letter_code
_entity_poly.pdbx_strand_id
1 'polypeptide(L)'
;MFMMQALNEDGSSYEKGKRRMKLVRLLCILGVLTGAVVVGSCSRSNSLGDNAARAVLDRLWNQPDVYFLLGDVKFVTRNPVTAQGQDSVQEWPLYQAFARDGVITIRNQKDLTKHFTGWNDWLSLTQDNIRLSATVGLTAKGRARGTLIHQGHVAELALKVATIKVNRIVSNDEERTGSDLYHVVVGTLTYNVPKDMSAAFAAARGWNHVRKRRFRVLLKYDAINKDWVEVASDIANQTSEFHSDNVTSVLQSLNWKNR
;
A
#
# COMPACT_ATOMS: atom_id res chain seq x y z
N MET A 1 57.64 -18.90 -18.93
CA MET A 1 57.77 -17.86 -19.97
C MET A 1 56.80 -16.74 -19.63
N PHE A 2 57.36 -15.57 -19.27
CA PHE A 2 56.79 -14.23 -19.08
C PHE A 2 55.62 -13.92 -18.10
N MET A 3 56.06 -13.47 -16.92
CA MET A 3 55.70 -12.33 -16.05
C MET A 3 54.86 -11.14 -16.62
N MET A 4 53.93 -10.60 -15.82
CA MET A 4 53.66 -9.16 -15.47
C MET A 4 52.24 -9.02 -14.85
N GLN A 5 52.07 -8.71 -13.56
CA GLN A 5 52.09 -7.42 -12.83
C GLN A 5 50.77 -6.60 -12.84
N ALA A 6 50.17 -6.56 -11.65
CA ALA A 6 49.39 -5.52 -10.94
C ALA A 6 48.76 -4.33 -11.69
N LEU A 7 47.51 -4.00 -11.29
CA LEU A 7 47.07 -2.64 -10.94
C LEU A 7 45.87 -2.70 -9.97
N ASN A 8 46.03 -2.00 -8.83
CA ASN A 8 44.97 -1.48 -7.97
C ASN A 8 44.06 -0.53 -8.78
N GLU A 9 42.78 -0.40 -8.40
CA GLU A 9 42.16 0.89 -8.07
C GLU A 9 40.69 0.72 -7.63
N ASP A 10 40.34 1.57 -6.67
CA ASP A 10 39.03 1.75 -6.04
C ASP A 10 37.87 1.89 -7.03
N GLY A 11 36.70 1.39 -6.63
CA GLY A 11 35.50 1.52 -7.43
C GLY A 11 34.24 1.13 -6.68
N SER A 12 33.90 1.94 -5.67
CA SER A 12 32.53 2.11 -5.19
C SER A 12 31.51 1.91 -6.32
N SER A 13 30.76 0.81 -6.26
CA SER A 13 29.50 0.66 -7.00
C SER A 13 28.33 0.81 -6.01
N TYR A 14 28.36 1.91 -5.26
CA TYR A 14 27.16 2.68 -5.03
C TYR A 14 26.73 3.27 -6.38
N GLU A 15 25.82 2.62 -7.09
CA GLU A 15 24.73 3.31 -7.80
C GLU A 15 23.84 2.36 -8.60
N LYS A 16 22.58 2.81 -8.78
CA LYS A 16 21.58 2.32 -9.75
C LYS A 16 20.78 1.09 -9.37
N GLY A 17 20.38 1.06 -8.11
CA GLY A 17 19.09 0.49 -7.70
C GLY A 17 18.06 1.59 -7.42
N LYS A 18 17.76 2.48 -8.39
CA LYS A 18 16.63 3.43 -8.30
C LYS A 18 15.30 2.65 -8.22
N ARG A 19 15.03 2.00 -7.08
CA ARG A 19 13.69 1.55 -6.71
C ARG A 19 12.90 2.79 -6.36
N ARG A 20 12.41 3.47 -7.41
CA ARG A 20 11.25 4.35 -7.30
C ARG A 20 10.20 3.54 -6.53
N MET A 21 10.01 3.86 -5.25
CA MET A 21 8.94 3.33 -4.42
C MET A 21 7.65 3.74 -5.09
N LYS A 22 7.17 2.88 -5.98
CA LYS A 22 5.87 2.99 -6.59
C LYS A 22 4.87 2.64 -5.50
N LEU A 23 4.54 3.64 -4.71
CA LEU A 23 3.35 3.76 -3.87
C LEU A 23 2.11 3.82 -4.80
N VAL A 24 1.96 2.82 -5.67
CA VAL A 24 1.03 2.83 -6.82
C VAL A 24 -0.35 2.26 -6.47
N ARG A 25 -0.68 2.08 -5.18
CA ARG A 25 -2.04 1.73 -4.76
C ARG A 25 -2.59 2.53 -3.57
N LEU A 26 -2.07 3.75 -3.35
CA LEU A 26 -2.75 4.75 -2.52
C LEU A 26 -3.17 6.01 -3.31
N LEU A 27 -2.86 6.05 -4.61
CA LEU A 27 -3.28 7.10 -5.55
C LEU A 27 -4.33 6.52 -6.51
N CYS A 28 -5.58 6.46 -6.08
CA CYS A 28 -6.80 6.43 -6.91
C CYS A 28 -8.08 6.43 -6.04
N ILE A 29 -8.20 7.37 -5.09
CA ILE A 29 -9.53 7.79 -4.61
C ILE A 29 -9.65 9.28 -4.92
N LEU A 30 -9.73 9.58 -6.21
CA LEU A 30 -10.23 10.85 -6.71
C LEU A 30 -11.38 10.51 -7.65
N GLY A 31 -12.59 10.54 -7.07
CA GLY A 31 -13.86 10.63 -7.80
C GLY A 31 -14.54 9.32 -8.21
N VAL A 32 -15.15 8.60 -7.25
CA VAL A 32 -16.50 8.01 -7.42
C VAL A 32 -17.16 7.93 -6.04
N LEU A 33 -18.35 8.53 -5.92
CA LEU A 33 -19.26 8.55 -4.77
C LEU A 33 -19.02 7.48 -3.70
N THR A 34 -18.46 7.89 -2.57
CA THR A 34 -18.51 7.13 -1.33
C THR A 34 -19.92 7.23 -0.76
N GLY A 35 -20.65 6.11 -0.77
CA GLY A 35 -21.79 5.92 0.12
C GLY A 35 -21.31 6.14 1.56
N ALA A 36 -21.82 7.21 2.18
CA ALA A 36 -21.41 7.65 3.50
C ALA A 36 -21.72 6.57 4.54
N VAL A 37 -20.70 5.78 4.92
CA VAL A 37 -20.72 5.12 6.22
C VAL A 37 -20.35 6.21 7.23
N VAL A 38 -21.38 6.82 7.80
CA VAL A 38 -21.25 7.76 8.93
C VAL A 38 -20.81 6.95 10.15
N VAL A 39 -19.50 6.71 10.26
CA VAL A 39 -18.90 6.30 11.53
C VAL A 39 -18.72 7.58 12.33
N GLY A 40 -19.47 7.72 13.43
CA GLY A 40 -19.52 8.93 14.25
C GLY A 40 -18.13 9.49 14.56
N SER A 41 -17.79 10.60 13.91
CA SER A 41 -16.49 11.25 14.04
C SER A 41 -16.42 12.03 15.35
N CYS A 42 -15.59 11.57 16.29
CA CYS A 42 -15.16 12.34 17.45
C CYS A 42 -14.01 13.31 17.07
N SER A 43 -14.23 14.17 16.07
CA SER A 43 -13.54 15.46 15.99
C SER A 43 -14.35 16.41 15.11
N ARG A 44 -15.34 17.09 15.70
CA ARG A 44 -16.10 18.17 15.05
C ARG A 44 -15.41 19.55 15.16
N SER A 45 -14.10 19.56 15.45
CA SER A 45 -13.29 20.78 15.63
C SER A 45 -12.29 20.92 14.50
N ASN A 46 -12.05 22.16 14.07
CA ASN A 46 -10.91 22.53 13.21
C ASN A 46 -9.58 22.55 13.98
N SER A 47 -9.59 22.38 15.31
CA SER A 47 -8.38 22.13 16.09
C SER A 47 -8.06 20.64 16.17
N LEU A 48 -6.87 20.26 15.70
CA LEU A 48 -6.39 18.88 15.74
C LEU A 48 -5.33 18.71 16.83
N GLY A 49 -5.76 18.61 18.09
CA GLY A 49 -4.85 18.24 19.18
C GLY A 49 -4.39 16.78 19.09
N ASP A 50 -3.34 16.39 19.81
CA ASP A 50 -2.68 15.08 19.68
C ASP A 50 -3.61 13.86 19.81
N ASN A 51 -4.61 13.93 20.71
CA ASN A 51 -5.57 12.84 20.87
C ASN A 51 -6.52 12.74 19.67
N ALA A 52 -6.92 13.87 19.09
CA ALA A 52 -7.73 13.91 17.87
C ALA A 52 -6.89 13.46 16.66
N ALA A 53 -5.64 13.92 16.54
CA ALA A 53 -4.69 13.45 15.53
C ALA A 53 -4.51 11.92 15.59
N ARG A 54 -4.34 11.38 16.80
CA ARG A 54 -4.26 9.93 17.02
C ARG A 54 -5.51 9.22 16.50
N ALA A 55 -6.70 9.69 16.87
CA ALA A 55 -7.96 9.09 16.45
C ALA A 55 -8.16 9.13 14.91
N VAL A 56 -7.81 10.26 14.28
CA VAL A 56 -7.83 10.43 12.82
C VAL A 56 -6.89 9.42 12.17
N LEU A 57 -5.63 9.34 12.61
CA LEU A 57 -4.64 8.41 12.05
C LEU A 57 -5.04 6.95 12.27
N ASP A 58 -5.52 6.59 13.47
CA ASP A 58 -5.99 5.23 13.76
C ASP A 58 -7.15 4.86 12.82
N ARG A 59 -8.08 5.78 12.51
CA ARG A 59 -9.17 5.55 11.55
C ARG A 59 -8.66 5.40 10.12
N LEU A 60 -7.75 6.28 9.68
CA LEU A 60 -7.21 6.27 8.30
C LEU A 60 -6.36 5.02 8.03
N TRP A 61 -5.59 4.57 9.02
CA TRP A 61 -4.65 3.46 8.86
C TRP A 61 -5.23 2.08 9.21
N ASN A 62 -6.31 2.02 9.98
CA ASN A 62 -7.01 0.76 10.24
C ASN A 62 -8.06 0.40 9.17
N GLN A 63 -7.93 0.92 7.97
CA GLN A 63 -8.66 0.46 6.78
C GLN A 63 -8.11 -0.89 6.28
N PRO A 64 -8.89 -1.65 5.46
CA PRO A 64 -8.41 -2.88 4.85
C PRO A 64 -7.09 -2.68 4.10
N ASP A 65 -6.13 -3.56 4.34
CA ASP A 65 -4.77 -3.50 3.80
C ASP A 65 -4.47 -4.57 2.76
N VAL A 66 -5.41 -5.50 2.55
CA VAL A 66 -5.37 -6.53 1.51
C VAL A 66 -6.69 -6.57 0.77
N TYR A 67 -6.61 -6.65 -0.56
CA TYR A 67 -7.75 -6.77 -1.47
C TYR A 67 -7.48 -7.94 -2.40
N PHE A 68 -8.40 -8.91 -2.44
CA PHE A 68 -8.31 -10.06 -3.34
C PHE A 68 -9.40 -9.99 -4.38
N LEU A 69 -9.01 -9.99 -5.66
CA LEU A 69 -9.94 -10.17 -6.75
C LEU A 69 -10.52 -11.59 -6.71
N LEU A 70 -11.82 -11.69 -6.93
CA LEU A 70 -12.57 -12.94 -7.00
C LEU A 70 -12.98 -13.23 -8.44
N GLY A 71 -13.18 -14.51 -8.77
CA GLY A 71 -13.44 -14.98 -10.13
C GLY A 71 -12.14 -15.28 -10.88
N ASP A 72 -12.11 -15.04 -12.19
CA ASP A 72 -10.91 -15.28 -13.00
C ASP A 72 -9.95 -14.10 -12.89
N VAL A 73 -8.76 -14.38 -12.34
CA VAL A 73 -7.74 -13.38 -12.04
C VAL A 73 -6.50 -13.62 -12.91
N LYS A 74 -6.01 -12.55 -13.52
CA LYS A 74 -4.77 -12.51 -14.31
C LYS A 74 -3.70 -11.73 -13.56
N PHE A 75 -2.56 -12.34 -13.32
CA PHE A 75 -1.44 -11.70 -12.61
C PHE A 75 -0.40 -11.19 -13.61
N VAL A 76 -0.24 -9.88 -13.64
CA VAL A 76 0.58 -9.16 -14.61
C VAL A 76 1.83 -8.55 -13.96
N THR A 77 2.88 -8.33 -14.75
CA THR A 77 4.10 -7.63 -14.27
C THR A 77 4.04 -6.10 -14.42
N ARG A 78 3.09 -5.58 -15.20
CA ARG A 78 2.89 -4.15 -15.44
C ARG A 78 1.62 -3.65 -14.73
N ASN A 79 1.34 -2.35 -14.83
CA ASN A 79 0.22 -1.68 -14.18
C ASN A 79 -1.09 -2.49 -14.32
N PRO A 80 -1.58 -3.14 -13.25
CA PRO A 80 -2.75 -3.99 -13.33
C PRO A 80 -4.04 -3.17 -13.48
N VAL A 81 -4.98 -3.65 -14.28
CA VAL A 81 -6.32 -3.07 -14.43
C VAL A 81 -7.35 -3.92 -13.69
N THR A 82 -7.73 -3.50 -12.49
CA THR A 82 -8.66 -4.21 -11.61
C THR A 82 -9.98 -4.57 -12.29
N ALA A 83 -10.57 -3.62 -13.03
CA ALA A 83 -11.83 -3.82 -13.77
C ALA A 83 -11.76 -4.94 -14.83
N GLN A 84 -10.56 -5.35 -15.23
CA GLN A 84 -10.32 -6.46 -16.17
C GLN A 84 -9.92 -7.76 -15.45
N GLY A 85 -10.10 -7.85 -14.13
CA GLY A 85 -9.68 -8.99 -13.32
C GLY A 85 -8.16 -9.14 -13.23
N GLN A 86 -7.41 -8.04 -13.36
CA GLN A 86 -5.95 -8.08 -13.32
C GLN A 86 -5.41 -7.63 -11.97
N ASP A 87 -4.43 -8.39 -11.46
CA ASP A 87 -3.66 -8.03 -10.27
C ASP A 87 -2.16 -8.09 -10.53
N SER A 88 -1.36 -7.53 -9.64
CA SER A 88 0.09 -7.60 -9.72
C SER A 88 0.59 -8.98 -9.35
N VAL A 89 1.54 -9.53 -10.11
CA VAL A 89 2.24 -10.78 -9.76
C VAL A 89 2.92 -10.71 -8.39
N GLN A 90 3.25 -9.51 -7.91
CA GLN A 90 3.81 -9.31 -6.57
C GLN A 90 2.83 -9.67 -5.46
N GLU A 91 1.51 -9.58 -5.71
CA GLU A 91 0.49 -9.93 -4.71
C GLU A 91 0.29 -11.45 -4.60
N TRP A 92 0.78 -12.25 -5.56
CA TRP A 92 0.55 -13.69 -5.60
C TRP A 92 0.92 -14.45 -4.31
N PRO A 93 2.04 -14.16 -3.62
CA PRO A 93 2.35 -14.78 -2.33
C PRO A 93 1.26 -14.58 -1.26
N LEU A 94 0.54 -13.44 -1.28
CA LEU A 94 -0.59 -13.20 -0.38
C LEU A 94 -1.78 -14.09 -0.75
N TYR A 95 -2.14 -14.19 -2.03
CA TYR A 95 -3.20 -15.11 -2.47
C TYR A 95 -2.90 -16.54 -2.00
N GLN A 96 -1.66 -17.02 -2.19
CA GLN A 96 -1.27 -18.36 -1.73
C GLN A 96 -1.34 -18.53 -0.21
N ALA A 97 -0.97 -17.52 0.56
CA ALA A 97 -1.05 -17.57 2.03
C ALA A 97 -2.51 -17.62 2.51
N PHE A 98 -3.38 -16.79 1.95
CA PHE A 98 -4.80 -16.76 2.31
C PHE A 98 -5.58 -17.97 1.79
N ALA A 99 -5.14 -18.59 0.69
CA ALA A 99 -5.66 -19.87 0.26
C ALA A 99 -5.30 -21.01 1.23
N ARG A 100 -4.06 -21.03 1.75
CA ARG A 100 -3.63 -21.98 2.79
C ARG A 100 -4.36 -21.78 4.12
N ASP A 101 -4.65 -20.53 4.47
CA ASP A 101 -5.49 -20.21 5.63
C ASP A 101 -6.99 -20.52 5.38
N GLY A 102 -7.38 -20.85 4.15
CA GLY A 102 -8.76 -21.21 3.79
C GLY A 102 -9.72 -20.02 3.72
N VAL A 103 -9.22 -18.78 3.62
CA VAL A 103 -10.02 -17.56 3.41
C VAL A 103 -10.51 -17.46 1.96
N ILE A 104 -9.67 -17.89 1.04
CA ILE A 104 -9.99 -18.01 -0.39
C ILE A 104 -9.66 -19.42 -0.88
N THR A 105 -10.12 -19.74 -2.08
CA THR A 105 -9.70 -20.93 -2.83
C THR A 105 -9.03 -20.50 -4.11
N ILE A 106 -8.05 -21.27 -4.57
CA ILE A 106 -7.36 -21.06 -5.83
C ILE A 106 -7.52 -22.33 -6.66
N ARG A 107 -8.02 -22.19 -7.89
CA ARG A 107 -8.24 -23.29 -8.84
C ARG A 107 -7.74 -22.87 -10.23
N ASN A 108 -7.63 -23.85 -11.13
CA ASN A 108 -7.27 -23.64 -12.54
C ASN A 108 -6.01 -22.79 -12.73
N GLN A 109 -5.01 -22.97 -11.84
CA GLN A 109 -3.80 -22.19 -11.88
C GLN A 109 -3.01 -22.53 -13.16
N LYS A 110 -2.71 -21.51 -13.96
CA LYS A 110 -1.86 -21.60 -15.14
C LYS A 110 -0.68 -20.65 -15.01
N ASP A 111 0.53 -21.20 -14.90
CA ASP A 111 1.80 -20.45 -14.93
C ASP A 111 2.32 -20.40 -16.36
N LEU A 112 2.07 -19.27 -17.02
CA LEU A 112 2.41 -19.06 -18.42
C LEU A 112 3.94 -18.97 -18.61
N THR A 113 4.72 -18.70 -17.56
CA THR A 113 6.19 -18.59 -17.67
C THR A 113 6.90 -19.92 -17.83
N LYS A 114 6.24 -21.02 -17.46
CA LYS A 114 6.82 -22.37 -17.47
C LYS A 114 6.28 -23.26 -18.58
N HIS A 115 5.00 -23.07 -18.93
CA HIS A 115 4.31 -23.93 -19.89
C HIS A 115 3.46 -23.06 -20.81
N PHE A 116 3.93 -22.84 -22.06
CA PHE A 116 3.14 -22.21 -23.11
C PHE A 116 2.57 -23.31 -24.03
N THR A 117 1.26 -23.28 -24.31
CA THR A 117 0.61 -24.30 -25.15
C THR A 117 0.12 -23.75 -26.49
N GLY A 118 0.59 -22.56 -26.90
CA GLY A 118 0.32 -22.00 -28.23
C GLY A 118 0.52 -20.49 -28.36
N TRP A 119 0.22 -19.96 -29.55
CA TRP A 119 0.38 -18.55 -29.89
C TRP A 119 -0.37 -17.59 -28.97
N ASN A 120 -1.56 -17.95 -28.49
CA ASN A 120 -2.34 -17.12 -27.57
C ASN A 120 -1.65 -16.94 -26.20
N ASP A 121 -0.96 -17.97 -25.71
CA ASP A 121 -0.20 -17.89 -24.46
C ASP A 121 1.06 -17.03 -24.65
N TRP A 122 1.70 -17.13 -25.81
CA TRP A 122 2.84 -16.29 -26.17
C TRP A 122 2.45 -14.82 -26.24
N LEU A 123 1.32 -14.48 -26.87
CA LEU A 123 0.78 -13.12 -26.90
C LEU A 123 0.44 -12.62 -25.49
N SER A 124 -0.25 -13.45 -24.69
CA SER A 124 -0.58 -13.12 -23.29
C SER A 124 0.67 -12.82 -22.43
N LEU A 125 1.75 -13.56 -22.65
CA LEU A 125 3.02 -13.37 -21.95
C LEU A 125 3.80 -12.15 -22.42
N THR A 126 3.86 -11.93 -23.73
CA THR A 126 4.78 -10.96 -24.34
C THR A 126 4.13 -9.58 -24.52
N GLN A 127 2.84 -9.55 -24.86
CA GLN A 127 2.08 -8.32 -25.10
C GLN A 127 1.30 -7.92 -23.84
N ASP A 128 0.51 -8.83 -23.28
CA ASP A 128 -0.34 -8.52 -22.12
C ASP A 128 0.39 -8.63 -20.78
N ASN A 129 1.63 -9.13 -20.80
CA ASN A 129 2.49 -9.28 -19.63
C ASN A 129 1.87 -10.14 -18.51
N ILE A 130 0.95 -11.04 -18.87
CA ILE A 130 0.30 -11.98 -17.95
C ILE A 130 1.29 -13.12 -17.68
N ARG A 131 1.64 -13.33 -16.42
CA ARG A 131 2.55 -14.40 -15.98
C ARG A 131 1.80 -15.61 -15.45
N LEU A 132 0.68 -15.36 -14.78
CA LEU A 132 -0.11 -16.37 -14.12
C LEU A 132 -1.59 -16.04 -14.29
N SER A 133 -2.43 -17.05 -14.39
CA SER A 133 -3.89 -16.91 -14.23
C SER A 133 -4.42 -17.96 -13.28
N ALA A 134 -5.49 -17.65 -12.56
CA ALA A 134 -6.17 -18.56 -11.65
C ALA A 134 -7.63 -18.14 -11.43
N THR A 135 -8.48 -19.09 -11.08
CA THR A 135 -9.83 -18.80 -10.58
C THR A 135 -9.78 -18.72 -9.05
N VAL A 136 -10.14 -17.57 -8.49
CA VAL A 136 -10.15 -17.28 -7.05
C VAL A 136 -11.57 -17.30 -6.52
N GLY A 137 -11.86 -18.23 -5.61
CA GLY A 137 -13.18 -18.37 -4.99
C GLY A 137 -13.20 -17.88 -3.54
N LEU A 138 -14.32 -17.31 -3.11
CA LEU A 138 -14.55 -16.93 -1.72
C LEU A 138 -15.02 -18.13 -0.87
N THR A 139 -14.45 -18.31 0.32
CA THR A 139 -14.94 -19.31 1.30
C THR A 139 -15.86 -18.70 2.36
N ALA A 140 -16.52 -19.54 3.15
CA ALA A 140 -17.27 -19.09 4.32
C ALA A 140 -16.38 -18.34 5.33
N LYS A 141 -15.15 -18.83 5.56
CA LYS A 141 -14.16 -18.16 6.41
C LYS A 141 -13.78 -16.79 5.85
N GLY A 142 -13.61 -16.68 4.53
CA GLY A 142 -13.35 -15.40 3.88
C GLY A 142 -14.48 -14.39 4.07
N ARG A 143 -15.72 -14.82 3.86
CA ARG A 143 -16.91 -13.99 4.06
C ARG A 143 -17.07 -13.52 5.50
N ALA A 144 -16.68 -14.34 6.48
CA ALA A 144 -16.75 -13.97 7.89
C ALA A 144 -15.62 -13.00 8.32
N ARG A 145 -14.48 -13.00 7.62
CA ARG A 145 -13.29 -12.21 8.01
C ARG A 145 -13.16 -10.87 7.29
N GLY A 146 -13.84 -10.69 6.16
CA GLY A 146 -13.69 -9.51 5.32
C GLY A 146 -15.00 -9.00 4.76
N THR A 147 -14.89 -7.91 4.01
CA THR A 147 -16.02 -7.25 3.36
C THR A 147 -15.92 -7.45 1.85
N LEU A 148 -17.04 -7.78 1.21
CA LEU A 148 -17.10 -7.79 -0.25
C LEU A 148 -17.35 -6.38 -0.79
N ILE A 149 -16.53 -5.98 -1.73
CA ILE A 149 -16.64 -4.71 -2.46
C ILE A 149 -16.78 -5.05 -3.94
N HIS A 150 -17.57 -4.26 -4.66
CA HIS A 150 -17.76 -4.42 -6.10
C HIS A 150 -17.22 -3.21 -6.84
N GLN A 151 -16.34 -3.45 -7.81
CA GLN A 151 -15.84 -2.45 -8.75
C GLN A 151 -16.36 -2.81 -10.15
N GLY A 152 -17.50 -2.24 -10.51
CA GLY A 152 -18.24 -2.66 -11.71
C GLY A 152 -18.67 -4.12 -11.59
N HIS A 153 -18.19 -4.97 -12.50
CA HIS A 153 -18.50 -6.41 -12.52
C HIS A 153 -17.52 -7.27 -11.71
N VAL A 154 -16.45 -6.68 -11.18
CA VAL A 154 -15.42 -7.41 -10.43
C VAL A 154 -15.73 -7.33 -8.94
N ALA A 155 -15.69 -8.48 -8.27
CA ALA A 155 -15.83 -8.58 -6.83
C ALA A 155 -14.46 -8.67 -6.16
N GLU A 156 -14.30 -7.96 -5.06
CA GLU A 156 -13.10 -7.94 -4.24
C GLU A 156 -13.42 -8.31 -2.80
N LEU A 157 -12.59 -9.17 -2.21
CA LEU A 157 -12.57 -9.38 -0.77
C LEU A 157 -11.57 -8.41 -0.14
N ALA A 158 -12.08 -7.43 0.61
CA ALA A 158 -11.28 -6.51 1.40
C ALA A 158 -11.08 -7.06 2.83
N LEU A 159 -9.82 -7.13 3.26
CA LEU A 159 -9.42 -7.69 4.55
C LEU A 159 -8.51 -6.72 5.30
N LYS A 160 -8.76 -6.59 6.60
CA LYS A 160 -7.80 -5.99 7.54
C LYS A 160 -6.97 -7.10 8.18
N VAL A 161 -5.68 -7.12 7.89
CA VAL A 161 -4.76 -8.16 8.35
C VAL A 161 -3.77 -7.61 9.35
N ALA A 162 -3.15 -6.47 9.06
CA ALA A 162 -2.20 -5.86 9.97
C ALA A 162 -2.92 -4.96 10.96
N THR A 163 -2.55 -5.03 12.23
CA THR A 163 -2.99 -4.05 13.21
C THR A 163 -2.05 -2.86 13.21
N ILE A 164 -2.60 -1.66 13.09
CA ILE A 164 -1.84 -0.41 13.21
C ILE A 164 -2.29 0.31 14.47
N LYS A 165 -1.32 0.65 15.32
CA LYS A 165 -1.57 1.41 16.54
C LYS A 165 -0.60 2.58 16.62
N VAL A 166 -1.11 3.81 16.67
CA VAL A 166 -0.27 4.96 17.02
C VAL A 166 0.12 4.86 18.50
N ASN A 167 1.43 4.76 18.77
CA ASN A 167 1.95 4.64 20.13
C ASN A 167 2.05 6.01 20.81
N ARG A 168 2.57 7.02 20.09
CA ARG A 168 2.83 8.36 20.62
C ARG A 168 2.89 9.39 19.49
N ILE A 169 2.32 10.57 19.74
CA ILE A 169 2.56 11.78 18.96
C ILE A 169 3.74 12.53 19.59
N VAL A 170 4.68 12.96 18.75
CA VAL A 170 5.93 13.62 19.14
C VAL A 170 5.86 15.11 18.80
N SER A 171 5.37 15.47 17.61
CA SER A 171 4.92 16.83 17.31
C SER A 171 3.68 16.79 16.42
N ASN A 172 2.97 17.92 16.40
CA ASN A 172 1.71 18.10 15.72
C ASN A 172 1.56 19.58 15.41
N ASP A 173 2.21 19.98 14.32
CA ASP A 173 2.45 21.38 14.01
C ASP A 173 1.39 21.85 13.01
N GLU A 174 0.67 22.92 13.36
CA GLU A 174 -0.32 23.54 12.48
C GLU A 174 0.39 24.31 11.37
N GLU A 175 -0.04 24.09 10.13
CA GLU A 175 0.46 24.79 8.95
C GLU A 175 -0.71 25.39 8.17
N ARG A 176 -0.60 26.66 7.81
CA ARG A 176 -1.63 27.36 7.02
C ARG A 176 -1.06 27.75 5.67
N THR A 177 -1.78 27.39 4.61
CA THR A 177 -1.36 27.70 3.24
C THR A 177 -2.56 28.25 2.49
N GLY A 178 -2.65 29.58 2.42
CA GLY A 178 -3.86 30.26 1.93
C GLY A 178 -5.03 30.08 2.90
N SER A 179 -6.19 29.64 2.39
CA SER A 179 -7.37 29.31 3.21
C SER A 179 -7.37 27.87 3.74
N ASP A 180 -6.42 27.03 3.29
CA ASP A 180 -6.35 25.64 3.69
C ASP A 180 -5.62 25.48 5.03
N LEU A 181 -6.12 24.55 5.85
CA LEU A 181 -5.56 24.19 7.14
C LEU A 181 -4.92 22.80 7.07
N TYR A 182 -3.65 22.71 7.48
CA TYR A 182 -2.87 21.48 7.52
C TYR A 182 -2.29 21.23 8.91
N HIS A 183 -1.97 19.96 9.18
CA HIS A 183 -1.17 19.56 10.32
C HIS A 183 -0.06 18.61 9.88
N VAL A 184 1.17 18.88 10.34
CA VAL A 184 2.29 17.97 10.22
C VAL A 184 2.40 17.18 11.52
N VAL A 185 2.01 15.91 11.47
CA VAL A 185 2.00 15.03 12.64
C VAL A 185 3.18 14.08 12.59
N VAL A 186 4.06 14.15 13.59
CA VAL A 186 5.21 13.27 13.74
C VAL A 186 4.99 12.36 14.94
N GLY A 187 5.27 11.07 14.80
CA GLY A 187 5.04 10.13 15.88
C GLY A 187 5.67 8.76 15.70
N THR A 188 5.24 7.84 16.55
CA THR A 188 5.62 6.43 16.48
C THR A 188 4.39 5.55 16.44
N LEU A 189 4.49 4.44 15.71
CA LEU A 189 3.42 3.46 15.58
C LEU A 189 3.94 2.03 15.71
N THR A 190 3.02 1.13 16.04
CA THR A 190 3.21 -0.30 15.97
C THR A 190 2.47 -0.83 14.75
N TYR A 191 3.18 -1.52 13.86
CA TYR A 191 2.61 -2.25 12.72
C TYR A 191 2.80 -3.74 12.94
N ASN A 192 1.69 -4.47 13.14
CA ASN A 192 1.72 -5.88 13.50
C ASN A 192 1.02 -6.74 12.46
N VAL A 193 1.78 -7.53 11.71
CA VAL A 193 1.27 -8.58 10.82
C VAL A 193 1.28 -9.90 11.58
N PRO A 194 0.21 -10.72 11.52
CA PRO A 194 0.22 -12.07 12.07
C PRO A 194 1.42 -12.89 11.59
N LYS A 195 2.04 -13.65 12.50
CA LYS A 195 3.33 -14.35 12.24
C LYS A 195 3.25 -15.32 11.06
N ASP A 196 2.11 -15.99 10.93
CA ASP A 196 1.75 -16.90 9.84
C ASP A 196 1.62 -16.20 8.47
N MET A 197 1.28 -14.92 8.46
CA MET A 197 1.15 -14.10 7.24
C MET A 197 2.42 -13.30 6.91
N SER A 198 3.34 -13.19 7.87
CA SER A 198 4.55 -12.38 7.80
C SER A 198 5.33 -12.58 6.49
N ALA A 199 5.74 -13.82 6.18
CA ALA A 199 6.55 -14.11 5.00
C ALA A 199 5.88 -13.71 3.68
N ALA A 200 4.55 -13.89 3.58
CA ALA A 200 3.80 -13.51 2.39
C ALA A 200 3.72 -11.98 2.21
N PHE A 201 3.53 -11.25 3.32
CA PHE A 201 3.59 -9.78 3.32
C PHE A 201 4.97 -9.25 2.94
N ALA A 202 6.05 -9.84 3.47
CA ALA A 202 7.41 -9.45 3.10
C ALA A 202 7.68 -9.70 1.61
N ALA A 203 7.27 -10.86 1.08
CA ALA A 203 7.44 -11.18 -0.33
C ALA A 203 6.65 -10.24 -1.24
N ALA A 204 5.40 -9.90 -0.88
CA ALA A 204 4.54 -9.05 -1.70
C ALA A 204 4.88 -7.56 -1.61
N ARG A 205 5.20 -7.07 -0.40
CA ARG A 205 5.32 -5.62 -0.13
C ARG A 205 6.75 -5.16 0.16
N GLY A 206 7.70 -6.09 0.28
CA GLY A 206 9.11 -5.77 0.53
C GLY A 206 9.37 -5.22 1.95
N TRP A 207 8.44 -5.41 2.88
CA TRP A 207 8.54 -4.87 4.23
C TRP A 207 9.21 -5.87 5.17
N ASN A 208 10.45 -5.58 5.55
CA ASN A 208 11.09 -6.26 6.68
C ASN A 208 10.31 -5.94 7.96
N HIS A 209 9.97 -6.96 8.73
CA HIS A 209 8.99 -6.94 9.84
C HIS A 209 9.48 -6.21 11.10
N VAL A 210 9.83 -4.93 10.98
CA VAL A 210 10.09 -4.12 12.16
C VAL A 210 8.75 -3.62 12.70
N ARG A 211 8.36 -4.19 13.85
CA ARG A 211 7.09 -3.94 14.55
C ARG A 211 6.94 -2.48 15.00
N LYS A 212 8.06 -1.81 15.31
CA LYS A 212 8.07 -0.41 15.75
C LYS A 212 8.54 0.51 14.63
N ARG A 213 7.72 1.50 14.31
CA ARG A 213 7.94 2.46 13.22
C ARG A 213 7.84 3.88 13.75
N ARG A 214 8.44 4.80 13.01
CA ARG A 214 8.17 6.23 13.12
C ARG A 214 7.49 6.73 11.86
N PHE A 215 6.71 7.78 12.00
CA PHE A 215 5.96 8.37 10.89
C PHE A 215 6.06 9.89 10.91
N ARG A 216 5.89 10.47 9.74
CA ARG A 216 5.54 11.87 9.52
C ARG A 216 4.37 11.89 8.54
N VAL A 217 3.31 12.62 8.87
CA VAL A 217 2.08 12.68 8.07
C VAL A 217 1.66 14.12 7.89
N LEU A 218 1.25 14.46 6.67
CA LEU A 218 0.56 15.70 6.37
C LEU A 218 -0.95 15.43 6.32
N LEU A 219 -1.69 16.01 7.26
CA LEU A 219 -3.14 15.99 7.30
C LEU A 219 -3.68 17.32 6.79
N LYS A 220 -4.74 17.29 5.98
CA LYS A 220 -5.48 18.47 5.54
C LYS A 220 -6.89 18.42 6.10
N TYR A 221 -7.40 19.57 6.55
CA TYR A 221 -8.82 19.71 6.89
C TYR A 221 -9.66 19.84 5.63
N ASP A 222 -10.57 18.89 5.41
CA ASP A 222 -11.62 18.96 4.42
C ASP A 222 -12.83 19.68 5.04
N ALA A 223 -13.01 20.95 4.66
CA ALA A 223 -14.11 21.77 5.18
C ALA A 223 -15.51 21.31 4.72
N ILE A 224 -15.61 20.59 3.61
CA ILE A 224 -16.88 20.08 3.07
C ILE A 224 -17.34 18.90 3.94
N ASN A 225 -16.45 17.93 4.13
CA ASN A 225 -16.74 16.74 4.91
C ASN A 225 -16.55 16.94 6.42
N LYS A 226 -16.00 18.10 6.82
CA LYS A 226 -15.63 18.46 8.19
C LYS A 226 -14.73 17.40 8.83
N ASP A 227 -13.77 16.90 8.06
CA ASP A 227 -12.91 15.78 8.45
C ASP A 227 -11.46 16.03 8.06
N TRP A 228 -10.54 15.26 8.65
CA TRP A 228 -9.12 15.28 8.33
C TRP A 228 -8.76 14.14 7.39
N VAL A 229 -8.06 14.49 6.30
CA VAL A 229 -7.60 13.54 5.29
C VAL A 229 -6.08 13.52 5.22
N GLU A 230 -5.49 12.35 4.94
CA GLU A 230 -4.06 12.22 4.68
C GLU A 230 -3.73 12.66 3.26
N VAL A 231 -2.80 13.61 3.13
CA VAL A 231 -2.31 14.11 1.84
C VAL A 231 -0.96 13.50 1.49
N ALA A 232 -0.13 13.26 2.50
CA ALA A 232 1.19 12.63 2.33
C ALA A 232 1.63 11.92 3.61
N SER A 233 2.43 10.88 3.46
CA SER A 233 3.08 10.20 4.58
C SER A 233 4.49 9.71 4.24
N ASP A 234 5.32 9.71 5.27
CA ASP A 234 6.64 9.10 5.30
C ASP A 234 6.69 8.13 6.49
N ILE A 235 7.02 6.86 6.25
CA ILE A 235 7.08 5.82 7.28
C ILE A 235 8.46 5.14 7.23
N ALA A 236 9.10 5.04 8.39
CA ALA A 236 10.40 4.41 8.54
C ALA A 236 10.44 3.48 9.75
N ASN A 237 11.48 2.64 9.84
CA ASN A 237 11.80 1.96 11.08
C ASN A 237 12.06 3.00 12.17
N GLN A 238 11.73 2.69 13.43
CA GLN A 238 11.82 3.66 14.52
C GLN A 238 13.21 4.31 14.66
N THR A 239 14.28 3.58 14.33
CA THR A 239 15.68 4.01 14.43
C THR A 239 16.31 4.42 13.10
N SER A 240 15.58 4.34 11.99
CA SER A 240 16.12 4.62 10.65
C SER A 240 15.64 5.97 10.12
N GLU A 241 16.43 6.57 9.23
CA GLU A 241 16.02 7.75 8.49
C GLU A 241 14.79 7.49 7.60
N PHE A 242 14.05 8.55 7.29
CA PHE A 242 12.98 8.45 6.29
C PHE A 242 13.64 8.32 4.91
N HIS A 243 13.30 7.26 4.17
CA HIS A 243 13.80 7.07 2.82
C HIS A 243 13.01 7.87 1.77
N SER A 244 11.87 8.44 2.16
CA SER A 244 11.04 9.33 1.36
C SER A 244 10.98 10.71 2.01
N ASP A 245 10.73 11.70 1.17
CA ASP A 245 10.58 13.11 1.51
C ASP A 245 9.18 13.63 1.08
N ASN A 246 8.17 12.75 1.04
CA ASN A 246 6.86 13.06 0.47
C ASN A 246 6.20 14.23 1.19
N VAL A 247 6.21 14.24 2.53
CA VAL A 247 5.60 15.31 3.31
C VAL A 247 6.31 16.65 3.04
N THR A 248 7.64 16.63 3.04
CA THR A 248 8.46 17.82 2.76
C THR A 248 8.21 18.36 1.35
N SER A 249 8.18 17.47 0.35
CA SER A 249 7.95 17.83 -1.05
C SER A 249 6.57 18.45 -1.27
N VAL A 250 5.52 17.88 -0.68
CA VAL A 250 4.17 18.44 -0.77
C VAL A 250 4.09 19.81 -0.11
N LEU A 251 4.63 19.97 1.10
CA LEU A 251 4.66 21.28 1.78
C LEU A 251 5.39 22.35 0.97
N GLN A 252 6.54 22.02 0.39
CA GLN A 252 7.28 22.95 -0.49
C GLN A 252 6.45 23.35 -1.72
N SER A 253 5.74 22.40 -2.33
CA SER A 253 4.88 22.68 -3.48
C SER A 253 3.69 23.58 -3.14
N LEU A 254 3.11 23.43 -1.94
CA LEU A 254 2.02 24.26 -1.45
C LEU A 254 2.49 25.70 -1.18
N ASN A 255 3.66 25.85 -0.56
CA ASN A 255 4.25 27.16 -0.27
C ASN A 255 4.71 27.89 -1.54
N TRP A 256 5.19 27.17 -2.56
CA TRP A 256 5.56 27.78 -3.85
C TRP A 256 4.34 28.32 -4.60
N LYS A 257 3.22 27.59 -4.62
CA LYS A 257 2.00 28.00 -5.34
C LYS A 257 1.29 29.22 -4.75
N ASN A 258 1.64 29.61 -3.52
CA ASN A 258 1.06 30.73 -2.80
C ASN A 258 1.98 31.96 -2.75
N ARG A 259 3.08 31.96 -3.52
CA ARG A 259 3.89 33.15 -3.82
C ARG A 259 3.45 33.74 -5.15
#